data_AF-A0A2I1RJW2-F1
#
_entry.id   AF-A0A2I1RJW2-F1
#
_cell.length_a   1.000
_cell.length_b   1.000
_cell.length_c   1.000
_cell.angle_alpha   90.00
_cell.angle_beta   90.00
_cell.angle_gamma   90.00
#
_symmetry.space_group_name_H-M   'P 1'
#
loop_
_entity.id
_entity.type
_entity.pdbx_description
1 polymer ?
#
loop_
_entity_poly.entity_id
_entity_poly.type
_entity_poly.pdbx_seq_one_letter_code
_entity_poly.pdbx_strand_id
1 'polypeptide(L)'
;MPEQNDTYVILTPAGVLHGFSSANPSEQQLALQAVLAPEQSMTAREWGERYSDTWLDMFIEEGWIETIEKRVVAPHVQLDNFLKYVAASLSGSRRVVIASDEGFCLAKMGFSQQEADTLSVAAADFYGFLERQQQRGWAVHGYGVSFFTSIDMLMPNISMVFLWINKTGYFLIIEDEPLINNRAFVELVWGIKATGERFEQRATLAQQSDAKEDAAADDDTQTVN
;
A
#
# COMPACT_ATOMS: atom_id res chain seq x y z
N MET A 1 -18.12 30.84 -7.77
CA MET A 1 -16.80 30.71 -8.40
C MET A 1 -16.83 29.38 -9.14
N PRO A 2 -16.58 29.31 -10.45
CA PRO A 2 -16.55 28.03 -11.13
C PRO A 2 -15.36 27.26 -10.57
N GLU A 3 -15.58 26.01 -10.16
CA GLU A 3 -14.51 25.08 -9.75
C GLU A 3 -13.45 25.10 -10.84
N GLN A 4 -12.24 25.53 -10.49
CA GLN A 4 -11.09 25.38 -11.35
C GLN A 4 -11.00 23.88 -11.64
N ASN A 5 -10.97 23.51 -12.92
CA ASN A 5 -10.97 22.13 -13.37
C ASN A 5 -9.60 21.53 -13.04
N ASP A 6 -9.35 21.28 -11.75
CA ASP A 6 -8.09 20.80 -11.26
C ASP A 6 -7.95 19.34 -11.68
N THR A 7 -7.05 19.08 -12.61
CA THR A 7 -6.67 17.72 -13.00
C THR A 7 -6.07 17.03 -11.78
N TYR A 8 -6.61 15.88 -11.42
CA TYR A 8 -6.08 15.03 -10.34
C TYR A 8 -5.13 13.99 -10.89
N VAL A 9 -4.21 13.54 -10.05
CA VAL A 9 -3.24 12.49 -10.36
C VAL A 9 -3.53 11.27 -9.50
N ILE A 10 -3.32 10.09 -10.08
CA ILE A 10 -3.44 8.83 -9.35
C ILE A 10 -2.46 7.79 -9.91
N LEU A 11 -2.03 6.87 -9.06
CA LEU A 11 -1.18 5.77 -9.49
C LEU A 11 -1.97 4.77 -10.34
N THR A 12 -1.29 4.22 -11.33
CA THR A 12 -1.68 2.99 -12.01
C THR A 12 -1.22 1.78 -11.19
N PRO A 13 -1.66 0.55 -11.52
CA PRO A 13 -1.10 -0.67 -10.92
C PRO A 13 0.42 -0.77 -11.06
N ALA A 14 0.97 -0.36 -12.20
CA ALA A 14 2.41 -0.32 -12.43
C ALA A 14 3.11 0.70 -11.51
N GLY A 15 2.52 1.89 -11.35
CA GLY A 15 3.04 2.91 -10.44
C GLY A 15 3.02 2.46 -8.97
N VAL A 16 2.00 1.70 -8.56
CA VAL A 16 1.95 1.07 -7.24
C VAL A 16 3.06 0.03 -7.08
N LEU A 17 3.20 -0.90 -8.03
CA LEU A 17 4.24 -1.93 -7.96
C LEU A 17 5.64 -1.30 -7.94
N HIS A 18 5.87 -0.23 -8.70
CA HIS A 18 7.15 0.48 -8.71
C HIS A 18 7.39 1.25 -7.40
N GLY A 19 6.43 2.10 -7.00
CA GLY A 19 6.56 3.00 -5.85
C GLY A 19 6.70 2.27 -4.52
N PHE A 20 6.06 1.11 -4.36
CA PHE A 20 6.03 0.34 -3.11
C PHE A 20 6.94 -0.90 -3.15
N SER A 21 7.89 -0.97 -4.08
CA SER A 21 8.76 -2.15 -4.23
C SER A 21 9.92 -2.23 -3.24
N SER A 22 10.27 -1.18 -2.47
CA SER A 22 11.50 -1.16 -1.67
C SER A 22 11.26 -0.73 -0.23
N ALA A 23 11.94 -1.39 0.72
CA ALA A 23 12.01 -0.98 2.13
C ALA A 23 12.71 0.38 2.29
N ASN A 24 13.65 0.68 1.38
CA ASN A 24 14.36 1.95 1.31
C ASN A 24 14.01 2.62 -0.04
N PRO A 25 12.86 3.30 -0.13
CA PRO A 25 12.42 3.91 -1.38
C PRO A 25 13.31 5.10 -1.77
N SER A 26 13.54 5.28 -3.07
CA SER A 26 14.18 6.48 -3.62
C SER A 26 13.27 7.71 -3.49
N GLU A 27 13.78 8.92 -3.73
CA GLU A 27 12.96 10.14 -3.75
C GLU A 27 11.80 10.06 -4.75
N GLN A 28 12.03 9.45 -5.91
CA GLN A 28 10.99 9.21 -6.92
C GLN A 28 9.92 8.23 -6.43
N GLN A 29 10.33 7.15 -5.76
CA GLN A 29 9.40 6.20 -5.17
C GLN A 29 8.59 6.84 -4.04
N LEU A 30 9.22 7.65 -3.19
CA LEU A 30 8.53 8.42 -2.14
C LEU A 30 7.52 9.42 -2.75
N ALA A 31 7.86 10.07 -3.87
CA ALA A 31 6.93 10.94 -4.58
C ALA A 31 5.72 10.16 -5.12
N LEU A 32 5.94 8.99 -5.73
CA LEU A 32 4.83 8.11 -6.16
C LEU A 32 3.96 7.67 -4.98
N GLN A 33 4.56 7.26 -3.86
CA GLN A 33 3.80 6.89 -2.65
C GLN A 33 2.94 8.04 -2.13
N ALA A 34 3.42 9.29 -2.24
CA ALA A 34 2.70 10.48 -1.80
C ALA A 34 1.46 10.82 -2.65
N VAL A 35 1.36 10.30 -3.88
CA VAL A 35 0.14 10.41 -4.70
C VAL A 35 -1.05 9.78 -3.97
N LEU A 36 -0.82 8.68 -3.24
CA LEU A 36 -1.82 8.00 -2.41
C LEU A 36 -1.95 8.72 -1.05
N ALA A 37 -2.34 9.99 -1.07
CA ALA A 37 -2.49 10.82 0.13
C ALA A 37 -3.65 10.34 1.01
N PRO A 38 -3.60 10.54 2.35
CA PRO A 38 -4.49 9.85 3.28
C PRO A 38 -5.96 10.25 3.18
N GLU A 39 -6.32 11.37 2.54
CA GLU A 39 -7.72 11.80 2.42
C GLU A 39 -8.27 11.64 1.01
N GLN A 40 -7.56 12.13 0.01
CA GLN A 40 -8.05 12.25 -1.36
C GLN A 40 -6.89 12.31 -2.36
N SER A 41 -7.20 12.12 -3.64
CA SER A 41 -6.24 12.26 -4.73
C SER A 41 -5.66 13.68 -4.76
N MET A 42 -4.35 13.75 -4.98
CA MET A 42 -3.61 15.00 -5.18
C MET A 42 -3.95 15.62 -6.56
N THR A 43 -3.91 16.94 -6.67
CA THR A 43 -3.98 17.63 -7.96
C THR A 43 -2.61 17.67 -8.66
N ALA A 44 -2.58 17.77 -9.98
CA ALA A 44 -1.34 17.99 -10.73
C ALA A 44 -0.63 19.29 -10.30
N ARG A 45 -1.39 20.29 -9.88
CA ARG A 45 -0.84 21.53 -9.33
C ARG A 45 -0.17 21.31 -7.97
N GLU A 46 -0.83 20.64 -7.03
CA GLU A 46 -0.25 20.29 -5.72
C GLU A 46 1.02 19.44 -5.88
N TRP A 47 1.04 18.57 -6.91
CA TRP A 47 2.24 17.84 -7.28
C TRP A 47 3.37 18.79 -7.68
N GLY A 48 3.14 19.70 -8.63
CA GLY A 48 4.16 20.65 -9.10
C GLY A 48 4.69 21.56 -8.00
N GLU A 49 3.84 21.94 -7.04
CA GLU A 49 4.23 22.74 -5.86
C GLU A 49 5.12 21.97 -4.88
N ARG A 50 5.01 20.64 -4.80
CA ARG A 50 5.72 19.79 -3.82
C ARG A 50 6.92 19.05 -4.42
N TYR A 51 6.85 18.70 -5.70
CA TYR A 51 7.81 17.83 -6.38
C TYR A 51 8.33 18.53 -7.64
N SER A 52 8.21 17.87 -8.80
CA SER A 52 8.73 18.36 -10.08
C SER A 52 7.73 18.05 -11.18
N ASP A 53 7.40 19.06 -11.99
CA ASP A 53 6.59 18.87 -13.20
C ASP A 53 7.26 17.91 -14.19
N THR A 54 8.59 17.96 -14.30
CA THR A 54 9.38 17.03 -15.12
C THR A 54 9.23 15.59 -14.64
N TRP A 55 9.14 15.36 -13.33
CA TRP A 55 8.85 14.02 -12.81
C TRP A 55 7.41 13.61 -13.09
N LEU A 56 6.46 14.53 -13.06
CA LEU A 56 5.07 14.20 -13.40
C LEU A 56 4.95 13.73 -14.85
N ASP A 57 5.52 14.50 -15.79
CA ASP A 57 5.50 14.16 -17.21
C ASP A 57 6.15 12.79 -17.45
N MET A 58 7.34 12.57 -16.88
CA MET A 58 8.03 11.28 -16.95
C MET A 58 7.19 10.14 -16.34
N PHE A 59 6.55 10.33 -15.18
CA PHE A 59 5.74 9.29 -14.55
C PHE A 59 4.46 8.98 -15.31
N ILE A 60 3.91 9.95 -16.04
CA ILE A 60 2.80 9.73 -16.98
C ILE A 60 3.29 8.96 -18.21
N GLU A 61 4.44 9.33 -18.78
CA GLU A 61 5.05 8.65 -19.93
C GLU A 61 5.39 7.18 -19.63
N GLU A 62 5.95 6.90 -18.44
CA GLU A 62 6.23 5.53 -17.96
C GLU A 62 4.95 4.77 -17.54
N GLY A 63 3.80 5.43 -17.55
CA GLY A 63 2.52 4.85 -17.18
C GLY A 63 2.38 4.52 -15.69
N TRP A 64 3.15 5.17 -14.81
CA TRP A 64 3.05 5.04 -13.35
C TRP A 64 1.96 5.92 -12.76
N ILE A 65 1.71 7.07 -13.38
CA ILE A 65 0.64 8.00 -13.03
C ILE A 65 -0.33 8.13 -14.20
N GLU A 66 -1.61 8.21 -13.89
CA GLU A 66 -2.65 8.67 -14.81
C GLU A 66 -3.29 9.96 -14.28
N THR A 67 -3.80 10.78 -15.20
CA THR A 67 -4.56 11.99 -14.86
C THR A 67 -6.06 11.71 -14.94
N ILE A 68 -6.81 12.24 -13.99
CA ILE A 68 -8.26 12.07 -13.89
C ILE A 68 -8.95 13.42 -13.65
N GLU A 69 -10.13 13.59 -14.22
CA GLU A 69 -10.91 14.82 -14.08
C GLU A 69 -11.64 14.92 -12.73
N LYS A 70 -11.83 13.78 -12.06
CA LYS A 70 -12.61 13.69 -10.83
C LYS A 70 -11.73 13.31 -9.66
N ARG A 71 -11.86 14.09 -8.59
CA ARG A 71 -11.29 13.77 -7.29
C ARG A 71 -11.76 12.39 -6.82
N VAL A 72 -10.83 11.59 -6.31
CA VAL A 72 -11.10 10.31 -5.68
C VAL A 72 -10.76 10.39 -4.20
N VAL A 73 -11.57 9.78 -3.34
CA VAL A 73 -11.36 9.76 -1.89
C VAL A 73 -10.67 8.47 -1.51
N ALA A 74 -9.69 8.56 -0.60
CA ALA A 74 -9.00 7.40 -0.08
C ALA A 74 -9.97 6.46 0.65
N PRO A 75 -9.95 5.14 0.39
CA PRO A 75 -10.82 4.20 1.09
C PRO A 75 -10.75 4.34 2.61
N HIS A 76 -11.92 4.28 3.26
CA HIS A 76 -12.06 4.44 4.72
C HIS A 76 -12.63 3.19 5.40
N VAL A 77 -12.53 2.04 4.72
CA VAL A 77 -13.13 0.78 5.17
C VAL A 77 -12.05 -0.06 5.86
N GLN A 78 -12.41 -0.75 6.96
CA GLN A 78 -11.53 -1.73 7.60
C GLN A 78 -11.08 -2.79 6.60
N LEU A 79 -9.84 -3.27 6.74
CA LEU A 79 -9.18 -4.14 5.76
C LEU A 79 -10.01 -5.38 5.37
N ASP A 80 -10.55 -6.11 6.36
CA ASP A 80 -11.40 -7.28 6.11
C ASP A 80 -12.66 -6.96 5.30
N ASN A 81 -13.26 -5.80 5.57
CA ASN A 81 -14.45 -5.38 4.85
C ASN A 81 -14.08 -4.88 3.45
N PHE A 82 -12.95 -4.21 3.30
CA PHE A 82 -12.45 -3.77 2.01
C PHE A 82 -12.12 -4.95 1.10
N LEU A 83 -11.46 -5.98 1.64
CA LEU A 83 -11.08 -7.18 0.90
C LEU A 83 -12.29 -7.91 0.30
N LYS A 84 -13.44 -7.93 1.01
CA LYS A 84 -14.70 -8.49 0.47
C LYS A 84 -15.15 -7.79 -0.82
N TYR A 85 -14.88 -6.50 -0.97
CA TYR A 85 -15.27 -5.73 -2.16
C TYR A 85 -14.28 -5.91 -3.30
N VAL A 86 -12.98 -6.01 -3.02
CA VAL A 86 -11.95 -6.06 -4.07
C VAL A 86 -11.52 -7.47 -4.46
N ALA A 87 -11.75 -8.50 -3.65
CA ALA A 87 -11.26 -9.86 -3.91
C ALA A 87 -11.70 -10.43 -5.26
N ALA A 88 -12.92 -10.13 -5.70
CA ALA A 88 -13.41 -10.56 -7.01
C ALA A 88 -12.72 -9.88 -8.19
N SER A 89 -12.13 -8.71 -7.97
CA SER A 89 -11.32 -8.00 -8.96
C SER A 89 -9.86 -8.44 -8.93
N LEU A 90 -9.37 -9.01 -7.83
CA LEU A 90 -7.96 -9.37 -7.64
C LEU A 90 -7.65 -10.83 -7.97
N SER A 91 -8.64 -11.73 -7.88
CA SER A 91 -8.46 -13.18 -8.01
C SER A 91 -9.59 -13.78 -8.84
N GLY A 92 -9.24 -14.66 -9.80
CA GLY A 92 -10.21 -15.44 -10.57
C GLY A 92 -11.13 -16.30 -9.69
N SER A 93 -10.60 -16.82 -8.58
CA SER A 93 -11.34 -17.64 -7.60
C SER A 93 -11.88 -16.85 -6.40
N ARG A 94 -11.67 -15.52 -6.38
CA ARG A 94 -12.03 -14.61 -5.27
C ARG A 94 -11.37 -14.96 -3.93
N ARG A 95 -10.23 -15.66 -3.98
CA ARG A 95 -9.48 -16.12 -2.81
C ARG A 95 -8.20 -15.32 -2.67
N VAL A 96 -8.13 -14.53 -1.60
CA VAL A 96 -7.05 -13.57 -1.35
C VAL A 96 -6.71 -13.53 0.14
N VAL A 97 -5.43 -13.41 0.47
CA VAL A 97 -4.92 -13.16 1.83
C VAL A 97 -4.01 -11.93 1.81
N ILE A 98 -4.08 -11.14 2.86
CA ILE A 98 -3.10 -10.09 3.16
C ILE A 98 -2.35 -10.56 4.40
N ALA A 99 -1.02 -10.65 4.29
CA ALA A 99 -0.15 -11.08 5.37
C ALA A 99 0.95 -10.06 5.64
N SER A 100 1.54 -10.09 6.83
CA SER A 100 2.77 -9.36 7.12
C SER A 100 4.00 -10.09 6.58
N ASP A 101 5.12 -9.37 6.48
CA ASP A 101 6.46 -9.93 6.27
C ASP A 101 6.92 -10.89 7.38
N GLU A 102 6.32 -10.81 8.56
CA GLU A 102 6.56 -11.74 9.69
C GLU A 102 5.67 -13.00 9.67
N GLY A 103 4.76 -13.12 8.70
CA GLY A 103 3.94 -14.32 8.49
C GLY A 103 2.61 -14.34 9.24
N PHE A 104 2.14 -13.19 9.72
CA PHE A 104 0.80 -13.06 10.32
C PHE A 104 -0.26 -12.81 9.26
N CYS A 105 -1.37 -13.54 9.31
CA CYS A 105 -2.55 -13.25 8.50
C CYS A 105 -3.25 -11.99 9.03
N LEU A 106 -3.29 -10.93 8.21
CA LEU A 106 -3.91 -9.65 8.56
C LEU A 106 -5.36 -9.54 8.08
N ALA A 107 -5.66 -10.12 6.91
CA ALA A 107 -7.01 -10.20 6.36
C ALA A 107 -7.11 -11.36 5.36
N LYS A 108 -8.30 -11.95 5.21
CA LYS A 108 -8.53 -13.04 4.25
C LYS A 108 -9.93 -13.04 3.66
N MET A 109 -10.03 -13.47 2.40
CA MET A 109 -11.30 -13.73 1.73
C MET A 109 -11.25 -15.09 1.02
N GLY A 110 -12.32 -15.88 1.19
CA GLY A 110 -12.48 -17.19 0.55
C GLY A 110 -11.60 -18.33 1.11
N PHE A 111 -10.59 -18.02 1.92
CA PHE A 111 -9.81 -19.01 2.67
C PHE A 111 -10.35 -19.25 4.09
N SER A 112 -10.17 -20.48 4.59
CA SER A 112 -10.23 -20.76 6.02
C SER A 112 -9.10 -20.05 6.77
N GLN A 113 -9.20 -19.92 8.10
CA GLN A 113 -8.13 -19.32 8.90
C GLN A 113 -6.83 -20.13 8.80
N GLN A 114 -6.94 -21.45 8.92
CA GLN A 114 -5.79 -22.35 8.87
C GLN A 114 -5.04 -22.25 7.53
N GLU A 115 -5.75 -22.20 6.40
CA GLU A 115 -5.13 -22.03 5.09
C GLU A 115 -4.43 -20.67 4.98
N ALA A 116 -5.08 -19.60 5.43
CA ALA A 116 -4.53 -18.25 5.38
C ALA A 116 -3.29 -18.10 6.25
N ASP A 117 -3.29 -18.65 7.47
CA ASP A 117 -2.12 -18.66 8.35
C ASP A 117 -0.97 -19.46 7.72
N THR A 118 -1.27 -20.63 7.13
CA THR A 118 -0.28 -21.46 6.44
C THR A 118 0.38 -20.69 5.28
N LEU A 119 -0.43 -20.02 4.45
CA LEU A 119 0.06 -19.21 3.34
C LEU A 119 0.86 -17.99 3.81
N SER A 120 0.45 -17.37 4.93
CA SER A 120 1.14 -16.22 5.51
C SER A 120 2.55 -16.59 5.97
N VAL A 121 2.69 -17.72 6.68
CA VAL A 121 4.00 -18.25 7.10
C VAL A 121 4.86 -18.60 5.88
N ALA A 122 4.29 -19.25 4.86
CA ALA A 122 5.02 -19.58 3.64
C ALA A 122 5.54 -18.32 2.90
N ALA A 123 4.77 -17.24 2.90
CA ALA A 123 5.17 -15.97 2.31
C ALA A 123 6.36 -15.34 3.06
N ALA A 124 6.35 -15.37 4.40
CA ALA A 124 7.46 -14.90 5.23
C ALA A 124 8.73 -15.75 5.04
N ASP A 125 8.61 -17.07 4.94
CA ASP A 125 9.74 -17.96 4.63
C ASP A 125 10.34 -17.64 3.26
N PHE A 126 9.48 -17.38 2.26
CA PHE A 126 9.90 -16.97 0.93
C PHE A 126 10.59 -15.59 0.95
N TYR A 127 10.07 -14.64 1.72
CA TYR A 127 10.71 -13.34 1.94
C TYR A 127 12.14 -13.49 2.46
N GLY A 128 12.32 -14.25 3.55
CA GLY A 128 13.65 -14.50 4.11
C GLY A 128 14.58 -15.22 3.14
N PHE A 129 14.05 -16.10 2.27
CA PHE A 129 14.83 -16.67 1.16
C PHE A 129 15.29 -15.59 0.18
N LEU A 130 14.40 -14.71 -0.27
CA LEU A 130 14.71 -13.63 -1.22
C LEU A 130 15.78 -12.68 -0.66
N GLU A 131 15.65 -12.24 0.59
CA GLU A 131 16.65 -11.38 1.24
C GLU A 131 18.05 -12.00 1.19
N ARG A 132 18.14 -13.30 1.53
CA ARG A 132 19.42 -14.02 1.48
C ARG A 132 19.97 -14.13 0.07
N GLN A 133 19.13 -14.24 -0.95
CA GLN A 133 19.62 -14.30 -2.34
C GLN A 133 20.05 -12.93 -2.86
N GLN A 134 19.36 -11.85 -2.48
CA GLN A 134 19.79 -10.49 -2.82
C GLN A 134 21.16 -10.17 -2.22
N GLN A 135 21.41 -10.57 -0.97
CA GLN A 135 22.73 -10.44 -0.34
C GLN A 135 23.84 -11.22 -1.07
N ARG A 136 23.47 -12.25 -1.84
CA ARG A 136 24.39 -13.04 -2.68
C ARG A 136 24.50 -12.50 -4.11
N GLY A 137 23.86 -11.38 -4.41
CA GLY A 137 23.90 -10.72 -5.71
C GLY A 137 22.87 -11.23 -6.71
N TRP A 138 21.86 -12.01 -6.30
CA TRP A 138 20.76 -12.33 -7.20
C TRP A 138 19.87 -11.09 -7.37
N ALA A 139 19.96 -10.47 -8.55
CA ALA A 139 19.19 -9.28 -8.93
C ALA A 139 17.73 -9.65 -9.26
N VAL A 140 16.98 -10.13 -8.27
CA VAL A 140 15.53 -10.28 -8.39
C VAL A 140 14.90 -8.90 -8.26
N HIS A 141 14.49 -8.35 -9.40
CA HIS A 141 13.75 -7.10 -9.46
C HIS A 141 12.25 -7.39 -9.38
N GLY A 142 11.60 -6.87 -8.34
CA GLY A 142 10.19 -7.13 -8.06
C GLY A 142 10.00 -8.33 -7.13
N TYR A 143 9.21 -8.14 -6.07
CA TYR A 143 9.00 -9.15 -5.04
C TYR A 143 7.71 -9.94 -5.31
N GLY A 144 7.61 -10.51 -6.51
CA GLY A 144 6.51 -11.36 -6.94
C GLY A 144 6.97 -12.80 -7.15
N VAL A 145 6.19 -13.77 -6.71
CA VAL A 145 6.41 -15.20 -7.02
C VAL A 145 5.09 -15.88 -7.31
N SER A 146 5.14 -16.89 -8.19
CA SER A 146 4.00 -17.75 -8.47
C SER A 146 4.37 -19.22 -8.31
N PHE A 147 3.51 -19.97 -7.64
CA PHE A 147 3.63 -21.40 -7.38
C PHE A 147 2.64 -22.15 -8.25
N PHE A 148 3.12 -23.20 -8.91
CA PHE A 148 2.34 -24.03 -9.82
C PHE A 148 2.21 -25.44 -9.24
N THR A 149 1.04 -26.04 -9.39
CA THR A 149 0.77 -27.44 -8.97
C THR A 149 0.94 -28.42 -10.12
N SER A 150 0.90 -27.95 -11.37
CA SER A 150 1.13 -28.73 -12.59
C SER A 150 2.47 -28.41 -13.23
N ILE A 151 3.06 -29.39 -13.92
CA ILE A 151 4.33 -29.24 -14.65
C ILE A 151 4.17 -28.44 -15.95
N ASP A 152 2.94 -28.29 -16.46
CA ASP A 152 2.68 -27.49 -17.67
C ASP A 152 2.76 -25.98 -17.43
N MET A 153 2.73 -25.56 -16.16
CA MET A 153 2.85 -24.17 -15.70
C MET A 153 1.89 -23.21 -16.41
N LEU A 154 0.71 -23.68 -16.82
CA LEU A 154 -0.24 -22.87 -17.59
C LEU A 154 -0.87 -21.75 -16.75
N MET A 155 -1.24 -22.07 -15.50
CA MET A 155 -1.85 -21.12 -14.57
C MET A 155 -1.25 -21.31 -13.17
N PRO A 156 -0.90 -20.22 -12.48
CA PRO A 156 -0.41 -20.31 -11.11
C PRO A 156 -1.54 -20.74 -10.18
N ASN A 157 -1.21 -21.57 -9.18
CA ASN A 157 -2.14 -21.90 -8.12
C ASN A 157 -2.14 -20.81 -7.04
N ILE A 158 -0.96 -20.32 -6.66
CA ILE A 158 -0.78 -19.22 -5.72
C ILE A 158 0.21 -18.22 -6.28
N SER A 159 -0.14 -16.95 -6.29
CA SER A 159 0.78 -15.84 -6.55
C SER A 159 0.92 -15.00 -5.28
N MET A 160 2.15 -14.62 -4.93
CA MET A 160 2.45 -13.73 -3.82
C MET A 160 3.09 -12.47 -4.38
N VAL A 161 2.56 -11.31 -4.00
CA VAL A 161 3.09 -9.99 -4.37
C VAL A 161 3.42 -9.25 -3.09
N PHE A 162 4.65 -8.79 -2.97
CA PHE A 162 5.12 -8.10 -1.78
C PHE A 162 5.27 -6.60 -2.01
N LEU A 163 4.86 -5.83 -1.00
CA LEU A 163 4.83 -4.37 -1.02
C LEU A 163 5.32 -3.80 0.31
N TRP A 164 6.08 -2.73 0.24
CA TRP A 164 6.52 -1.95 1.40
C TRP A 164 5.63 -0.73 1.59
N ILE A 165 4.77 -0.76 2.61
CA ILE A 165 3.81 0.32 2.90
C ILE A 165 4.11 0.83 4.31
N ASN A 166 4.37 2.13 4.46
CA ASN A 166 4.66 2.78 5.75
C ASN A 166 5.76 2.05 6.55
N LYS A 167 6.84 1.62 5.88
CA LYS A 167 7.97 0.87 6.45
C LYS A 167 7.64 -0.55 6.95
N THR A 168 6.46 -1.06 6.64
CA THR A 168 6.05 -2.44 6.94
C THR A 168 5.88 -3.23 5.65
N GLY A 169 6.34 -4.47 5.64
CA GLY A 169 6.17 -5.39 4.53
C GLY A 169 4.79 -6.06 4.54
N TYR A 170 4.15 -6.10 3.38
CA TYR A 170 2.86 -6.75 3.18
C TYR A 170 2.93 -7.72 2.01
N PHE A 171 2.36 -8.90 2.20
CA PHE A 171 2.10 -9.86 1.13
C PHE A 171 0.63 -9.83 0.72
N LEU A 172 0.38 -9.64 -0.57
CA LEU A 172 -0.87 -9.97 -1.22
C LEU A 172 -0.75 -11.36 -1.83
N ILE A 173 -1.45 -12.32 -1.24
CA ILE A 173 -1.45 -13.72 -1.68
C ILE A 173 -2.76 -13.98 -2.41
N ILE A 174 -2.68 -14.41 -3.65
CA ILE A 174 -3.81 -14.59 -4.57
C ILE A 174 -3.82 -16.05 -5.01
N GLU A 175 -4.98 -16.71 -4.91
CA GLU A 175 -5.18 -17.99 -5.58
C GLU A 175 -5.68 -17.78 -7.00
N ASP A 176 -5.26 -18.68 -7.89
CA ASP A 176 -5.58 -18.68 -9.31
C ASP A 176 -4.94 -17.48 -10.03
N GLU A 177 -5.54 -17.01 -11.13
CA GLU A 177 -5.05 -15.86 -11.89
C GLU A 177 -4.92 -14.57 -11.04
N PRO A 178 -3.71 -13.97 -10.93
CA PRO A 178 -3.51 -12.70 -10.26
C PRO A 178 -3.98 -11.54 -11.14
N LEU A 179 -5.19 -11.06 -10.87
CA LEU A 179 -5.83 -9.97 -11.61
C LEU A 179 -5.47 -8.60 -11.01
N ILE A 180 -4.18 -8.32 -10.78
CA ILE A 180 -3.74 -7.09 -10.09
C ILE A 180 -3.64 -5.86 -11.00
N ASN A 181 -3.75 -6.04 -12.32
CA ASN A 181 -3.71 -4.95 -13.29
C ASN A 181 -5.06 -4.21 -13.39
N ASN A 182 -5.57 -3.72 -12.25
CA ASN A 182 -6.79 -2.92 -12.21
C ASN A 182 -6.82 -1.95 -11.03
N ARG A 183 -7.84 -1.09 -11.04
CA ARG A 183 -8.02 -0.04 -10.05
C ARG A 183 -8.20 -0.55 -8.62
N ALA A 184 -8.82 -1.72 -8.43
CA ALA A 184 -9.08 -2.26 -7.09
C ALA A 184 -7.77 -2.58 -6.35
N PHE A 185 -6.71 -2.96 -7.07
CA PHE A 185 -5.38 -3.13 -6.50
C PHE A 185 -4.80 -1.80 -5.99
N VAL A 186 -4.91 -0.72 -6.77
CA VAL A 186 -4.48 0.61 -6.36
C VAL A 186 -5.22 1.09 -5.11
N GLU A 187 -6.55 0.91 -5.09
CA GLU A 187 -7.39 1.28 -3.96
C GLU A 187 -7.08 0.45 -2.71
N LEU A 188 -6.71 -0.82 -2.85
CA LEU A 188 -6.27 -1.65 -1.74
C LEU A 188 -5.00 -1.09 -1.09
N VAL A 189 -3.97 -0.82 -1.89
CA VAL A 189 -2.72 -0.27 -1.37
C VAL A 189 -2.96 1.11 -0.76
N TRP A 190 -3.80 1.93 -1.39
CA TRP A 190 -4.19 3.22 -0.86
C TRP A 190 -4.91 3.11 0.49
N GLY A 191 -5.87 2.19 0.62
CA GLY A 191 -6.59 1.95 1.86
C GLY A 191 -5.68 1.53 3.01
N ILE A 192 -4.70 0.64 2.76
CA ILE A 192 -3.71 0.22 3.75
C ILE A 192 -2.85 1.42 4.17
N LYS A 193 -2.24 2.12 3.20
CA LYS A 193 -1.38 3.28 3.46
C LYS A 193 -2.10 4.38 4.25
N ALA A 194 -3.27 4.81 3.76
CA ALA A 194 -4.04 5.90 4.34
C ALA A 194 -4.52 5.56 5.76
N THR A 195 -4.89 4.30 6.02
CA THR A 195 -5.29 3.86 7.37
C THR A 195 -4.13 3.95 8.34
N GLY A 196 -2.92 3.50 7.95
CA GLY A 196 -1.72 3.62 8.77
C GLY A 196 -1.37 5.07 9.09
N GLU A 197 -1.35 5.95 8.08
CA GLU A 197 -1.03 7.37 8.26
C GLU A 197 -2.06 8.09 9.16
N ARG A 198 -3.35 7.81 9.00
CA ARG A 198 -4.40 8.38 9.87
C ARG A 198 -4.24 7.92 11.32
N PHE A 199 -3.79 6.68 11.55
CA PHE A 199 -3.52 6.18 12.89
C PHE A 199 -2.34 6.93 13.54
N GLU A 200 -1.24 7.11 12.83
CA GLU A 200 -0.07 7.87 13.30
C GLU A 200 -0.39 9.34 13.59
N GLN A 201 -1.20 9.98 12.73
CA GLN A 201 -1.66 11.35 12.93
C GLN A 201 -2.47 11.49 14.22
N ARG A 202 -3.40 10.55 14.49
CA ARG A 202 -4.20 10.53 15.73
C ARG A 202 -3.33 10.32 16.97
N ALA A 203 -2.36 9.41 16.90
CA ALA A 203 -1.44 9.16 18.00
C ALA A 203 -0.60 10.41 18.33
N THR A 204 -0.09 11.11 17.31
CA THR A 204 0.65 12.36 17.48
C THR A 204 -0.22 13.45 18.11
N LEU A 205 -1.47 13.59 17.67
CA LEU A 205 -2.41 14.57 18.22
C LEU A 205 -2.74 14.31 19.70
N ALA A 206 -2.91 13.04 20.08
CA ALA A 206 -3.14 12.66 21.49
C ALA A 206 -1.92 12.98 22.38
N GLN A 207 -0.71 12.70 21.90
CA GLN A 207 0.52 13.05 22.63
C GLN A 207 0.68 14.57 22.81
N GLN A 208 0.26 15.35 21.81
CA GLN A 208 0.30 16.82 21.89
C GLN A 208 -0.78 17.39 22.82
N SER A 209 -1.95 16.75 22.95
CA SER A 209 -2.96 17.16 23.93
C SER A 209 -2.49 16.89 25.35
N ASP A 210 -1.94 15.70 25.60
CA ASP A 210 -1.47 15.29 26.94
C ASP A 210 -0.33 16.21 27.42
N ALA A 211 0.64 16.50 26.55
CA ALA A 211 1.74 17.42 26.86
C ALA A 211 1.28 18.87 27.14
N LYS A 212 0.14 19.28 26.57
CA LYS A 212 -0.43 20.61 26.77
C LYS A 212 -1.24 20.70 28.06
N GLU A 213 -1.89 19.62 28.48
CA GLU A 213 -2.57 19.51 29.78
C GLU A 213 -1.56 19.46 30.93
N ASP A 214 -0.45 18.73 30.79
CA ASP A 214 0.62 18.68 31.80
C ASP A 214 1.30 20.05 31.98
N ALA A 215 1.51 20.80 30.89
CA ALA A 215 2.07 22.15 30.93
C ALA A 215 1.12 23.18 31.57
N ALA A 216 -0.20 23.00 31.43
CA ALA A 216 -1.19 23.85 32.08
C ALA A 216 -1.33 23.56 33.58
N ALA A 217 -1.15 22.30 34.00
CA ALA A 217 -1.17 21.90 35.41
C ALA A 217 0.06 22.42 36.19
N ASP A 218 1.22 22.53 35.55
CA ASP A 218 2.45 23.05 36.19
C ASP A 218 2.40 24.58 36.36
N ASP A 219 1.73 25.31 35.46
CA ASP A 219 1.54 26.77 35.53
C ASP A 219 0.53 27.18 36.63
N ASP A 220 -0.53 26.40 36.82
CA ASP A 220 -1.49 26.59 37.94
C ASP A 220 -0.86 26.27 39.32
N THR A 221 0.21 25.48 39.36
CA THR A 221 0.93 25.17 40.61
C THR A 221 1.97 26.24 40.97
N GLN A 222 2.46 27.02 39.99
CA GLN A 222 3.43 28.10 40.20
C GLN A 222 2.81 29.46 40.53
N THR A 223 1.49 29.64 40.35
CA THR A 223 0.78 30.89 40.65
C THR A 223 0.31 31.03 42.12
N VAL A 224 0.65 30.07 42.99
CA VAL A 224 0.36 30.12 44.43
C VAL A 224 1.67 30.14 45.22
N ASN A 225 2.39 31.27 45.20
CA ASN A 225 3.37 31.67 46.23
C ASN A 225 3.60 33.19 46.21
#